data_AF-A0A7T6Z870-F1
#
_entry.id   AF-A0A7T6Z870-F1
#
_cell.length_a   1.000
_cell.length_b   1.000
_cell.length_c   1.000
_cell.angle_alpha   90.00
_cell.angle_beta   90.00
_cell.angle_gamma   90.00
#
_symmetry.space_group_name_H-M   'P 1'
#
loop_
_entity.id
_entity.type
_entity.pdbx_description
1 polymer ?
#
loop_
_entity_poly.entity_id
_entity_poly.type
_entity_poly.pdbx_seq_one_letter_code
_entity_poly.pdbx_strand_id
1 'polypeptide(L)'
;MTNEHAWLPHLENAIPKSAYGKKLSMYTIALEAWRRGINVKFYRLEDPEENKLRIRYSLTYQGREHRFESSRGDLLTQEAYDVCDDKDLTKQNLSKAGIPVPDGKRFKEDAYDEVIVDYANTLGYPVVIKPISENGGKGVHANIQDTEEMREALIHVRQDLNYRDVIVEEHVPGKEFRIFIVGNKIIGAVNRIPANIVGDGINSINELINKKNGEKRGNPNLSKNAIEIDKEVLNTIQFKNYTLNSIPEAGDCVFLRNKSSVSMGGDPIDVTEKLTTHMKDLAIKAYQSIPELGLCGLDMIIDEENNLGTVIEINTKPMLGLHLFPVKGSSRDITSPIIDYYFPETVDVEKTNLYFDFDSILEPLKSRSTDMIEVTLPPLGKLYAKRYIISGHVQGVGYRKWIRKQALQHHLHGYTKNKKDGKVVVVVAGSDESDVRAFKDICAQGPKKAQVEKVKAKEWEKPVKIGFEIKKEPTEKRLKDLEKQLQKEKQDKKKIAQERSALDQEKREVKQKLESMEEEKERLQQEYTALRNSRVWRYTKPLRNISSMAKRS
;
A
#
# COMPACT_ATOMS: atom_id res chain seq x y z
N MET A 1 -13.85 7.86 23.38
CA MET A 1 -13.87 6.38 23.28
C MET A 1 -12.58 5.96 22.59
N THR A 2 -11.72 5.22 23.25
CA THR A 2 -10.47 4.73 22.66
C THR A 2 -10.82 3.74 21.56
N ASN A 3 -10.58 4.10 20.30
CA ASN A 3 -10.52 3.16 19.18
C ASN A 3 -9.36 2.19 19.47
N GLU A 4 -9.62 1.15 20.27
CA GLU A 4 -8.75 -0.01 20.27
C GLU A 4 -8.92 -0.65 18.90
N HIS A 5 -7.96 -0.42 18.01
CA HIS A 5 -7.85 -1.17 16.77
C HIS A 5 -7.81 -2.64 17.14
N ALA A 6 -8.93 -3.34 16.97
CA ALA A 6 -9.05 -4.76 17.29
C ALA A 6 -8.28 -5.58 16.24
N TRP A 7 -6.96 -5.61 16.38
CA TRP A 7 -6.09 -6.43 15.54
C TRP A 7 -6.44 -7.90 15.76
N LEU A 8 -6.26 -8.71 14.72
CA LEU A 8 -6.33 -10.15 14.85
C LEU A 8 -5.33 -10.60 15.94
N PRO A 9 -5.76 -11.34 16.97
CA PRO A 9 -4.89 -11.70 18.11
C PRO A 9 -3.57 -12.35 17.68
N HIS A 10 -3.62 -13.19 16.64
CA HIS A 10 -2.45 -13.91 16.09
C HIS A 10 -1.50 -13.02 15.26
N LEU A 11 -1.88 -11.78 14.93
CA LEU A 11 -1.00 -10.81 14.27
C LEU A 11 -0.45 -9.74 15.24
N GLU A 12 -0.98 -9.70 16.47
CA GLU A 12 -0.58 -8.68 17.43
C GLU A 12 0.90 -8.81 17.82
N ASN A 13 1.70 -7.80 17.47
CA ASN A 13 3.17 -7.80 17.60
C ASN A 13 3.93 -8.82 16.73
N ALA A 14 3.23 -9.59 15.89
CA ALA A 14 3.86 -10.51 14.95
C ALA A 14 4.32 -9.81 13.67
N ILE A 15 3.78 -8.62 13.34
CA ILE A 15 4.14 -7.89 12.12
C ILE A 15 5.37 -7.01 12.37
N PRO A 16 6.54 -7.30 11.76
CA PRO A 16 7.72 -6.45 11.89
C PRO A 16 7.55 -5.18 11.06
N LYS A 17 8.19 -4.08 11.49
CA LYS A 17 8.14 -2.80 10.75
C LYS A 17 8.68 -2.91 9.32
N SER A 18 9.57 -3.85 9.04
CA SER A 18 10.09 -4.11 7.69
C SER A 18 9.06 -4.74 6.75
N ALA A 19 8.00 -5.35 7.29
CA ALA A 19 6.85 -5.85 6.53
C ALA A 19 5.83 -4.76 6.20
N TYR A 20 5.88 -3.58 6.83
CA TYR A 20 4.87 -2.54 6.63
C TYR A 20 4.81 -2.05 5.17
N GLY A 21 3.62 -1.63 4.72
CA GLY A 21 3.38 -1.17 3.34
C GLY A 21 3.41 -2.31 2.32
N LYS A 22 4.14 -2.15 1.21
CA LYS A 22 4.10 -3.06 0.04
C LYS A 22 4.48 -4.52 0.33
N LYS A 23 5.20 -4.80 1.43
CA LYS A 23 5.62 -6.16 1.81
C LYS A 23 4.62 -6.86 2.73
N LEU A 24 3.56 -6.18 3.14
CA LEU A 24 2.66 -6.65 4.18
C LEU A 24 1.95 -7.93 3.75
N SER A 25 1.34 -7.92 2.56
CA SER A 25 0.66 -9.09 1.99
C SER A 25 1.58 -10.30 1.89
N MET A 26 2.80 -10.11 1.37
CA MET A 26 3.81 -11.17 1.26
C MET A 26 4.16 -11.75 2.64
N TYR A 27 4.45 -10.89 3.63
CA TYR A 27 4.81 -11.34 4.96
C TYR A 27 3.67 -12.09 5.64
N THR A 28 2.43 -11.60 5.54
CA THR A 28 1.29 -12.18 6.26
C THR A 28 0.87 -13.51 5.65
N ILE A 29 0.89 -13.67 4.33
CA ILE A 29 0.64 -14.98 3.67
C ILE A 29 1.76 -15.96 4.05
N ALA A 30 3.02 -15.55 3.92
CA ALA A 30 4.16 -16.40 4.28
C ALA A 30 4.14 -16.80 5.77
N LEU A 31 3.75 -15.90 6.67
CA LEU A 31 3.61 -16.19 8.10
C LEU A 31 2.51 -17.22 8.36
N GLU A 32 1.34 -17.07 7.74
CA GLU A 32 0.24 -18.01 7.90
C GLU A 32 0.61 -19.41 7.36
N ALA A 33 1.24 -19.47 6.18
CA ALA A 33 1.73 -20.73 5.62
C ALA A 33 2.76 -21.41 6.54
N TRP A 34 3.76 -20.63 6.98
CA TRP A 34 4.82 -21.12 7.87
C TRP A 34 4.27 -21.65 9.19
N ARG A 35 3.23 -21.02 9.75
CA ARG A 35 2.57 -21.46 10.98
C ARG A 35 1.87 -22.82 10.86
N ARG A 36 1.50 -23.22 9.64
CA ARG A 36 0.92 -24.53 9.32
C ARG A 36 1.97 -25.58 8.94
N GLY A 37 3.25 -25.25 9.03
CA GLY A 37 4.34 -26.16 8.64
C GLY A 37 4.57 -26.24 7.13
N ILE A 38 4.09 -25.27 6.36
CA ILE A 38 4.41 -25.14 4.94
C ILE A 38 5.80 -24.53 4.81
N ASN A 39 6.67 -25.14 4.00
CA ASN A 39 8.01 -24.60 3.74
C ASN A 39 7.87 -23.26 3.01
N VAL A 40 8.62 -22.25 3.46
CA VAL A 40 8.62 -20.92 2.86
C VAL A 40 10.02 -20.59 2.36
N LYS A 41 10.12 -20.24 1.07
CA LYS A 41 11.36 -19.75 0.46
C LYS A 41 11.17 -18.33 -0.02
N PHE A 42 12.09 -17.44 0.32
CA PHE A 42 12.17 -16.09 -0.23
C PHE A 42 13.34 -16.01 -1.20
N TYR A 43 13.13 -15.38 -2.35
CA TYR A 43 14.17 -15.29 -3.36
C TYR A 43 14.14 -13.95 -4.08
N ARG A 44 15.31 -13.61 -4.60
CA ARG A 44 15.60 -12.40 -5.33
C ARG A 44 15.30 -12.60 -6.81
N LEU A 45 14.70 -11.59 -7.43
CA LEU A 45 14.63 -11.46 -8.88
C LEU A 45 15.26 -10.14 -9.28
N GLU A 46 16.10 -10.20 -10.31
CA GLU A 46 16.56 -9.00 -11.01
C GLU A 46 15.56 -8.68 -12.11
N ASP A 47 15.13 -7.43 -12.14
CA ASP A 47 14.40 -6.85 -13.24
C ASP A 47 15.45 -6.18 -14.16
N PRO A 48 15.80 -6.80 -15.31
CA PRO A 48 16.86 -6.29 -16.18
C PRO A 48 16.51 -4.93 -16.78
N GLU A 49 15.23 -4.64 -16.96
CA GLU A 49 14.75 -3.41 -17.60
C GLU A 49 14.67 -2.25 -16.60
N GLU A 50 14.23 -2.51 -15.36
CA GLU A 50 14.07 -1.45 -14.35
C GLU A 50 15.29 -1.28 -13.42
N ASN A 51 16.29 -2.16 -13.50
CA ASN A 51 17.40 -2.26 -12.53
C ASN A 51 16.91 -2.27 -11.06
N LYS A 52 15.75 -2.88 -10.83
CA LYS A 52 15.09 -2.94 -9.52
C LYS A 52 15.18 -4.33 -8.94
N LEU A 53 15.63 -4.39 -7.68
CA LEU A 53 15.60 -5.58 -6.86
C LEU A 53 14.15 -5.91 -6.48
N ARG A 54 13.65 -7.08 -6.91
CA ARG A 54 12.37 -7.62 -6.47
C ARG A 54 12.59 -8.82 -5.56
N ILE A 55 11.74 -8.98 -4.55
CA ILE A 55 11.71 -10.15 -3.68
C ILE A 55 10.37 -10.86 -3.90
N ARG A 56 10.43 -12.17 -4.08
CA ARG A 56 9.30 -13.08 -4.23
C ARG A 56 9.42 -14.20 -3.20
N TYR A 57 8.38 -15.03 -3.13
CA TYR A 57 8.39 -16.19 -2.26
C TYR A 57 7.64 -17.35 -2.89
N SER A 58 8.01 -18.56 -2.48
CA SER A 58 7.28 -19.79 -2.78
C SER A 58 6.92 -20.51 -1.49
N LEU A 59 5.81 -21.25 -1.56
CA LEU A 59 5.26 -22.06 -0.51
C LEU A 59 5.29 -23.51 -0.98
N THR A 60 5.82 -24.43 -0.19
CA THR A 60 5.91 -25.85 -0.56
C THR A 60 5.38 -26.74 0.54
N TYR A 61 4.47 -27.64 0.20
CA TYR A 61 3.93 -28.65 1.10
C TYR A 61 3.79 -29.98 0.37
N GLN A 62 4.31 -31.07 0.96
CA GLN A 62 4.26 -32.43 0.39
C GLN A 62 4.67 -32.52 -1.10
N GLY A 63 5.67 -31.74 -1.51
CA GLY A 63 6.18 -31.73 -2.88
C GLY A 63 5.43 -30.82 -3.86
N ARG A 64 4.28 -30.24 -3.48
CA ARG A 64 3.57 -29.22 -4.27
C ARG A 64 4.11 -27.84 -3.92
N GLU A 65 4.62 -27.11 -4.92
CA GLU A 65 5.10 -25.73 -4.78
C GLU A 65 4.11 -24.76 -5.44
N HIS A 66 3.84 -23.64 -4.76
CA HIS A 66 3.14 -22.48 -5.30
C HIS A 66 3.97 -21.22 -5.14
N ARG A 67 4.07 -20.40 -6.20
CA ARG A 67 4.86 -19.17 -6.24
C ARG A 67 3.97 -17.94 -6.13
N PHE A 68 4.46 -16.92 -5.44
CA PHE A 68 3.70 -15.72 -5.15
C PHE A 68 4.46 -14.42 -5.45
N GLU A 69 3.72 -13.48 -6.04
CA GLU A 69 4.04 -12.08 -6.12
C GLU A 69 3.13 -11.29 -5.19
N SER A 70 3.65 -10.87 -4.03
CA SER A 70 2.83 -10.19 -3.01
C SER A 70 1.66 -11.08 -2.58
N SER A 71 0.42 -10.77 -2.99
CA SER A 71 -0.79 -11.57 -2.77
C SER A 71 -1.21 -12.43 -3.96
N ARG A 72 -0.64 -12.21 -5.14
CA ARG A 72 -0.97 -12.96 -6.36
C ARG A 72 -0.17 -14.26 -6.39
N GLY A 73 -0.86 -15.40 -6.38
CA GLY A 73 -0.22 -16.71 -6.56
C GLY A 73 -0.29 -17.20 -8.01
N ASP A 74 0.23 -18.40 -8.25
CA ASP A 74 0.41 -19.00 -9.58
C ASP A 74 -0.78 -19.84 -10.08
N LEU A 75 -1.86 -19.93 -9.30
CA LEU A 75 -3.13 -20.51 -9.77
C LEU A 75 -3.92 -19.56 -10.67
N LEU A 76 -3.50 -18.30 -10.78
CA LEU A 76 -4.05 -17.33 -11.74
C LEU A 76 -3.51 -17.63 -13.14
N THR A 77 -4.40 -17.87 -14.10
CA THR A 77 -4.01 -18.02 -15.51
C THR A 77 -3.65 -16.70 -16.17
N GLN A 78 -2.88 -16.79 -17.27
CA GLN A 78 -2.49 -15.60 -18.02
C GLN A 78 -3.72 -14.92 -18.64
N GLU A 79 -4.69 -15.71 -19.11
CA GLU A 79 -5.94 -15.22 -19.68
C GLU A 79 -6.76 -14.44 -18.65
N ALA A 80 -6.90 -14.96 -17.43
CA ALA A 80 -7.58 -14.26 -16.33
C ALA A 80 -6.86 -12.97 -15.94
N TYR A 81 -5.52 -13.01 -15.94
CA TYR A 81 -4.70 -11.82 -15.71
C TYR A 81 -4.95 -10.75 -16.79
N ASP A 82 -4.85 -11.10 -18.07
CA ASP A 82 -4.98 -10.18 -19.19
C ASP A 82 -6.38 -9.53 -19.23
N VAL A 83 -7.42 -10.32 -18.93
CA VAL A 83 -8.79 -9.79 -18.81
C VAL A 83 -8.88 -8.73 -17.71
N CYS A 84 -8.24 -8.95 -16.56
CA CYS A 84 -8.29 -8.03 -15.42
C CYS A 84 -7.35 -6.82 -15.55
N ASP A 85 -6.27 -6.94 -16.34
CA ASP A 85 -5.29 -5.86 -16.53
C ASP A 85 -5.78 -4.80 -17.55
N ASP A 86 -6.63 -5.20 -18.49
CA ASP A 86 -7.35 -4.28 -19.39
C ASP A 86 -8.78 -4.01 -18.86
N LYS A 87 -8.99 -2.78 -18.38
CA LYS A 87 -10.29 -2.34 -17.83
C LYS A 87 -11.44 -2.47 -18.83
N ASP A 88 -11.20 -2.30 -20.13
CA ASP A 88 -12.22 -2.44 -21.15
C ASP A 88 -12.57 -3.92 -21.38
N LEU A 89 -11.58 -4.82 -21.40
CA LEU A 89 -11.82 -6.27 -21.47
C LEU A 89 -12.55 -6.79 -20.23
N THR A 90 -12.17 -6.33 -19.03
CA THR A 90 -12.90 -6.62 -17.79
C THR A 90 -14.37 -6.23 -17.93
N LYS A 91 -14.63 -4.98 -18.35
CA LYS A 91 -15.98 -4.45 -18.54
C LYS A 91 -16.80 -5.28 -19.54
N GLN A 92 -16.22 -5.60 -20.70
CA GLN A 92 -16.89 -6.39 -21.73
C GLN A 92 -17.28 -7.79 -21.21
N ASN A 93 -16.41 -8.44 -20.44
CA ASN A 93 -16.72 -9.75 -19.84
C ASN A 93 -17.84 -9.66 -18.80
N LEU A 94 -17.79 -8.65 -17.92
CA LEU A 94 -18.82 -8.42 -16.91
C LEU A 94 -20.19 -8.12 -17.55
N SER A 95 -20.21 -7.24 -18.56
CA SER A 95 -21.43 -6.88 -19.29
C SER A 95 -22.06 -8.09 -19.98
N LYS A 96 -21.25 -8.94 -20.66
CA LYS A 96 -21.73 -10.20 -21.26
C LYS A 96 -22.34 -11.17 -20.24
N ALA A 97 -21.83 -11.17 -19.01
CA ALA A 97 -22.39 -11.95 -17.91
C ALA A 97 -23.62 -11.29 -17.24
N GLY A 98 -24.08 -10.14 -17.74
CA GLY A 98 -25.22 -9.40 -17.18
C GLY A 98 -24.91 -8.85 -15.78
N ILE A 99 -23.70 -8.36 -15.58
CA ILE A 99 -23.27 -7.66 -14.37
C ILE A 99 -23.24 -6.15 -14.67
N PRO A 100 -23.84 -5.30 -13.83
CA PRO A 100 -23.82 -3.87 -14.02
C PRO A 100 -22.37 -3.34 -14.00
N VAL A 101 -22.04 -2.58 -15.04
CA VAL A 101 -20.80 -1.84 -15.23
C VAL A 101 -21.17 -0.44 -15.73
N PRO A 102 -20.33 0.60 -15.50
CA PRO A 102 -20.65 1.94 -15.98
C PRO A 102 -20.76 1.97 -17.50
N ASP A 103 -21.78 2.62 -18.06
CA ASP A 103 -21.85 2.85 -19.51
C ASP A 103 -20.70 3.77 -19.96
N GLY A 104 -20.13 3.49 -21.14
CA GLY A 104 -18.89 4.17 -21.54
C GLY A 104 -18.12 3.47 -22.66
N LYS A 105 -17.11 4.16 -23.18
CA LYS A 105 -16.35 3.76 -24.37
C LYS A 105 -14.85 4.06 -24.22
N ARG A 106 -14.02 3.15 -24.76
CA ARG A 106 -12.57 3.32 -24.96
C ARG A 106 -12.26 4.17 -26.20
N PHE A 107 -11.30 5.07 -26.06
CA PHE A 107 -10.74 5.92 -27.09
C PHE A 107 -9.23 5.67 -27.18
N LYS A 108 -8.81 5.09 -28.31
CA LYS A 108 -7.41 4.79 -28.60
C LYS A 108 -6.58 6.07 -28.75
N GLU A 109 -5.26 5.88 -28.82
CA GLU A 109 -4.29 6.96 -28.95
C GLU A 109 -4.57 7.93 -30.11
N ASP A 110 -5.07 7.42 -31.23
CA ASP A 110 -5.36 8.18 -32.45
C ASP A 110 -6.69 8.95 -32.41
N ALA A 111 -7.50 8.78 -31.36
CA ALA A 111 -8.74 9.53 -31.22
C ALA A 111 -8.48 11.02 -30.95
N TYR A 112 -9.13 11.89 -31.72
CA TYR A 112 -9.11 13.33 -31.49
C TYR A 112 -9.89 13.69 -30.22
N ASP A 113 -9.34 14.60 -29.41
CA ASP A 113 -9.97 15.04 -28.15
C ASP A 113 -11.41 15.53 -28.35
N GLU A 114 -11.71 16.17 -29.48
CA GLU A 114 -13.07 16.65 -29.80
C GLU A 114 -14.08 15.51 -29.93
N VAL A 115 -13.68 14.38 -30.52
CA VAL A 115 -14.54 13.18 -30.63
C VAL A 115 -14.83 12.60 -29.25
N ILE A 116 -13.87 12.71 -28.32
CA ILE A 116 -14.03 12.26 -26.93
C ILE A 116 -15.01 13.18 -26.18
N VAL A 117 -14.90 14.49 -26.38
CA VAL A 117 -15.80 15.49 -25.81
C VAL A 117 -17.22 15.35 -26.35
N ASP A 118 -17.40 15.17 -27.66
CA ASP A 118 -18.71 14.95 -28.28
C ASP A 118 -19.38 13.69 -27.72
N TYR A 119 -18.60 12.63 -27.50
CA TYR A 119 -19.11 11.43 -26.84
C TYR A 119 -19.52 11.69 -25.39
N ALA A 120 -18.74 12.43 -24.61
CA ALA A 120 -19.10 12.80 -23.24
C ALA A 120 -20.42 13.61 -23.21
N ASN A 121 -20.59 14.54 -24.16
CA ASN A 121 -21.83 15.31 -24.31
C ASN A 121 -23.03 14.42 -24.68
N THR A 122 -22.80 13.38 -25.48
CA THR A 122 -23.84 12.42 -25.88
C THR A 122 -24.22 11.48 -24.73
N LEU A 123 -23.23 11.07 -23.93
CA LEU A 123 -23.44 10.22 -22.75
C LEU A 123 -24.18 10.97 -21.64
N GLY A 124 -23.91 12.28 -21.53
CA GLY A 124 -24.48 13.15 -20.50
C GLY A 124 -23.61 13.21 -19.25
N TYR A 125 -23.56 14.38 -18.63
CA TYR A 125 -22.81 14.63 -17.40
C TYR A 125 -23.63 14.27 -16.15
N PRO A 126 -22.99 13.82 -15.05
CA PRO A 126 -21.54 13.76 -14.86
C PRO A 126 -20.85 12.53 -15.47
N VAL A 127 -19.61 12.71 -15.92
CA VAL A 127 -18.77 11.65 -16.52
C VAL A 127 -17.46 11.43 -15.75
N VAL A 128 -16.76 10.35 -16.12
CA VAL A 128 -15.45 9.96 -15.63
C VAL A 128 -14.53 9.72 -16.82
N ILE A 129 -13.30 10.22 -16.78
CA ILE A 129 -12.22 9.85 -17.70
C ILE A 129 -11.10 9.13 -16.94
N LYS A 130 -10.62 8.01 -17.49
CA LYS A 130 -9.55 7.21 -16.88
C LYS A 130 -8.63 6.55 -17.92
N PRO A 131 -7.32 6.41 -17.65
CA PRO A 131 -6.42 5.56 -18.43
C PRO A 131 -6.75 4.08 -18.27
N ILE A 132 -6.41 3.28 -19.28
CA ILE A 132 -6.71 1.84 -19.31
C ILE A 132 -5.92 1.05 -18.29
N SER A 133 -4.59 1.13 -18.31
CA SER A 133 -3.73 0.19 -17.57
C SER A 133 -3.05 0.81 -16.34
N GLU A 134 -3.60 1.90 -15.79
CA GLU A 134 -2.99 2.54 -14.62
C GLU A 134 -3.60 2.05 -13.29
N ASN A 135 -2.73 1.82 -12.31
CA ASN A 135 -3.09 1.43 -10.95
C ASN A 135 -3.15 2.66 -10.02
N GLY A 136 -4.00 2.61 -9.00
CA GLY A 136 -3.98 3.60 -7.90
C GLY A 136 -4.57 4.98 -8.23
N GLY A 137 -5.35 5.10 -9.30
CA GLY A 137 -6.17 6.29 -9.60
C GLY A 137 -5.42 7.46 -10.24
N LYS A 138 -4.17 7.25 -10.68
CA LYS A 138 -3.42 8.27 -11.43
C LYS A 138 -4.07 8.48 -12.81
N GLY A 139 -4.30 9.73 -13.17
CA GLY A 139 -5.01 10.11 -14.41
C GLY A 139 -6.52 9.90 -14.38
N VAL A 140 -7.10 9.42 -13.27
CA VAL A 140 -8.56 9.32 -13.14
C VAL A 140 -9.13 10.68 -12.75
N HIS A 141 -10.05 11.22 -13.53
CA HIS A 141 -10.88 12.36 -13.15
C HIS A 141 -12.32 11.90 -13.14
N ALA A 142 -12.98 12.05 -11.99
CA ALA A 142 -14.34 11.59 -11.78
C ALA A 142 -15.23 12.77 -11.44
N ASN A 143 -16.52 12.63 -11.74
CA ASN A 143 -17.55 13.64 -11.46
C ASN A 143 -17.33 14.94 -12.24
N ILE A 144 -16.89 14.82 -13.49
CA ILE A 144 -16.78 15.93 -14.45
C ILE A 144 -18.20 16.41 -14.76
N GLN A 145 -18.49 17.69 -14.54
CA GLN A 145 -19.85 18.24 -14.63
C GLN A 145 -20.21 18.81 -16.00
N ASP A 146 -19.21 19.22 -16.79
CA ASP A 146 -19.44 19.89 -18.05
C ASP A 146 -18.28 19.72 -19.05
N THR A 147 -18.50 20.29 -20.24
CA THR A 147 -17.56 20.26 -21.37
C THR A 147 -16.22 20.89 -21.06
N GLU A 148 -16.20 21.98 -20.29
CA GLU A 148 -14.95 22.70 -20.00
C GLU A 148 -14.10 21.89 -19.03
N GLU A 149 -14.70 21.36 -17.96
CA GLU A 149 -14.03 20.42 -17.05
C GLU A 149 -13.52 19.18 -17.80
N MET A 150 -14.27 18.68 -18.79
CA MET A 150 -13.85 17.54 -19.62
C MET A 150 -12.59 17.86 -20.45
N ARG A 151 -12.51 19.07 -21.01
CA ARG A 151 -11.33 19.53 -21.76
C ARG A 151 -10.10 19.67 -20.86
N GLU A 152 -10.26 20.26 -19.69
CA GLU A 152 -9.19 20.35 -18.70
C GLU A 152 -8.70 18.96 -18.27
N ALA A 153 -9.64 18.03 -18.03
CA ALA A 153 -9.31 16.66 -17.69
C ALA A 153 -8.54 15.95 -18.81
N LEU A 154 -8.94 16.11 -20.08
CA LEU A 154 -8.27 15.57 -21.24
C LEU A 154 -6.84 16.10 -21.40
N ILE A 155 -6.63 17.41 -21.24
CA ILE A 155 -5.29 18.02 -21.28
C ILE A 155 -4.40 17.38 -20.22
N HIS A 156 -4.88 17.31 -18.97
CA HIS A 156 -4.11 16.72 -17.90
C HIS A 156 -3.79 15.22 -18.14
N VAL A 157 -4.75 14.43 -18.64
CA VAL A 157 -4.55 12.99 -18.84
C VAL A 157 -3.71 12.68 -20.07
N ARG A 158 -4.07 13.22 -21.23
CA ARG A 158 -3.45 12.90 -22.52
C ARG A 158 -2.17 13.68 -22.78
N GLN A 159 -2.03 14.91 -22.27
CA GLN A 159 -0.86 15.76 -22.51
C GLN A 159 0.10 15.75 -21.32
N ASP A 160 -0.34 16.16 -20.13
CA ASP A 160 0.56 16.30 -18.97
C ASP A 160 1.06 14.94 -18.46
N LEU A 161 0.16 13.95 -18.41
CA LEU A 161 0.48 12.60 -17.97
C LEU A 161 0.83 11.64 -19.12
N ASN A 162 0.63 12.08 -20.37
CA ASN A 162 0.90 11.32 -21.59
C ASN A 162 0.16 9.97 -21.68
N TYR A 163 -1.03 9.86 -21.10
CA TYR A 163 -1.91 8.70 -21.25
C TYR A 163 -2.87 8.93 -22.42
N ARG A 164 -2.49 8.45 -23.60
CA ARG A 164 -3.27 8.69 -24.84
C ARG A 164 -4.38 7.67 -25.09
N ASP A 165 -4.37 6.52 -24.43
CA ASP A 165 -5.47 5.57 -24.49
C ASP A 165 -6.34 5.72 -23.22
N VAL A 166 -7.60 6.11 -23.41
CA VAL A 166 -8.49 6.54 -22.32
C VAL A 166 -9.88 5.93 -22.46
N ILE A 167 -10.59 5.83 -21.34
CA ILE A 167 -11.99 5.42 -21.29
C ILE A 167 -12.80 6.59 -20.72
N VAL A 168 -13.93 6.90 -21.36
CA VAL A 168 -14.94 7.82 -20.84
C VAL A 168 -16.17 7.02 -20.45
N GLU A 169 -16.61 7.21 -19.21
CA GLU A 169 -17.73 6.48 -18.60
C GLU A 169 -18.69 7.43 -17.89
N GLU A 170 -19.93 6.98 -17.67
CA GLU A 170 -20.86 7.66 -16.79
C GLU A 170 -20.31 7.68 -15.35
N HIS A 171 -20.66 8.72 -14.60
CA HIS A 171 -20.38 8.74 -13.18
C HIS A 171 -21.42 7.95 -12.40
N VAL A 172 -20.99 6.87 -11.76
CA VAL A 172 -21.85 6.08 -10.87
C VAL A 172 -21.84 6.68 -9.47
N PRO A 173 -23.00 7.14 -8.94
CA PRO A 173 -23.08 7.64 -7.58
C PRO A 173 -23.02 6.48 -6.56
N GLY A 174 -22.43 6.74 -5.39
CA GLY A 174 -22.41 5.78 -4.28
C GLY A 174 -21.07 5.70 -3.56
N LYS A 175 -20.91 4.66 -2.75
CA LYS A 175 -19.70 4.41 -1.96
C LYS A 175 -18.86 3.32 -2.59
N GLU A 176 -17.55 3.53 -2.65
CA GLU A 176 -16.61 2.59 -3.24
C GLU A 176 -16.21 1.49 -2.22
N PHE A 177 -16.62 0.26 -2.50
CA PHE A 177 -16.33 -0.90 -1.67
C PHE A 177 -15.30 -1.79 -2.37
N ARG A 178 -14.25 -2.16 -1.64
CA ARG A 178 -13.30 -3.22 -2.02
C ARG A 178 -13.76 -4.53 -1.39
N ILE A 179 -14.25 -5.46 -2.20
CA ILE A 179 -14.69 -6.79 -1.79
C ILE A 179 -13.56 -7.78 -2.08
N PHE A 180 -13.11 -8.52 -1.08
CA PHE A 180 -12.06 -9.52 -1.20
C PHE A 180 -12.66 -10.92 -1.27
N ILE A 181 -12.35 -11.62 -2.36
CA ILE A 181 -12.92 -12.93 -2.70
C ILE A 181 -11.77 -13.93 -2.85
N VAL A 182 -11.96 -15.12 -2.28
CA VAL A 182 -11.06 -16.28 -2.44
C VAL A 182 -11.93 -17.51 -2.70
N GLY A 183 -11.67 -18.25 -3.78
CA GLY A 183 -12.33 -19.52 -4.05
C GLY A 183 -13.86 -19.47 -3.94
N ASN A 184 -14.49 -18.50 -4.60
CA ASN A 184 -15.94 -18.28 -4.57
C ASN A 184 -16.54 -17.89 -3.20
N LYS A 185 -15.73 -17.41 -2.25
CA LYS A 185 -16.18 -16.93 -0.94
C LYS A 185 -15.74 -15.49 -0.73
N ILE A 186 -16.69 -14.63 -0.34
CA ILE A 186 -16.39 -13.27 0.13
C ILE A 186 -15.85 -13.37 1.55
N ILE A 187 -14.61 -12.95 1.75
CA ILE A 187 -13.96 -13.00 3.07
C ILE A 187 -14.09 -11.65 3.79
N GLY A 188 -14.11 -10.55 3.05
CA GLY A 188 -14.28 -9.23 3.64
C GLY A 188 -14.61 -8.14 2.62
N ALA A 189 -15.17 -7.03 3.08
CA ALA A 189 -15.44 -5.84 2.29
C ALA A 189 -15.04 -4.58 3.06
N VAL A 190 -14.41 -3.64 2.36
CA VAL A 190 -13.91 -2.39 2.94
C VAL A 190 -14.41 -1.20 2.14
N ASN A 191 -15.04 -0.24 2.81
CA ASN A 191 -15.31 1.07 2.23
C ASN A 191 -14.04 1.92 2.36
N ARG A 192 -13.58 2.49 1.24
CA ARG A 192 -12.39 3.35 1.20
C ARG A 192 -12.83 4.81 1.28
N ILE A 193 -12.78 5.38 2.48
CA ILE A 193 -13.12 6.78 2.66
C ILE A 193 -11.95 7.67 2.19
N PRO A 194 -12.20 8.75 1.41
CA PRO A 194 -11.17 9.72 1.04
C PRO A 194 -10.43 10.29 2.26
N ALA A 195 -9.25 10.86 2.02
CA ALA A 195 -8.47 11.51 3.08
C ALA A 195 -9.34 12.55 3.79
N ASN A 196 -9.41 12.50 5.11
CA ASN A 196 -10.31 13.32 5.92
C ASN A 196 -9.70 13.62 7.29
N ILE A 197 -10.26 14.59 8.00
CA ILE A 197 -10.05 14.84 9.43
C ILE A 197 -11.39 15.11 10.09
N VAL A 198 -11.47 14.90 11.41
CA VAL A 198 -12.65 15.25 12.20
C VAL A 198 -12.27 16.41 13.12
N GLY A 199 -13.02 17.50 13.03
CA GLY A 199 -12.85 18.68 13.88
C GLY A 199 -13.08 18.33 15.35
N ASP A 200 -12.28 18.93 16.22
CA ASP A 200 -12.47 18.86 17.67
C ASP A 200 -12.77 20.23 18.29
N GLY A 201 -12.97 21.27 17.46
CA GLY A 201 -13.23 22.64 17.90
C GLY A 201 -12.04 23.34 18.55
N ILE A 202 -10.85 22.71 18.59
CA ILE A 202 -9.67 23.22 19.30
C ILE A 202 -8.45 23.29 18.37
N ASN A 203 -8.19 22.20 17.64
CA ASN A 203 -6.99 22.06 16.81
C ASN A 203 -7.25 22.54 15.38
N SER A 204 -6.25 23.18 14.80
CA SER A 204 -6.25 23.57 13.39
C SER A 204 -6.24 22.35 12.46
N ILE A 205 -6.66 22.53 11.20
CA ILE A 205 -6.58 21.48 10.16
C ILE A 205 -5.17 20.87 10.08
N ASN A 206 -4.12 21.70 10.12
CA ASN A 206 -2.74 21.22 10.08
C ASN A 206 -2.39 20.33 11.31
N GLU A 207 -2.83 20.70 12.51
CA GLU A 207 -2.62 19.91 13.72
C GLU A 207 -3.39 18.60 13.68
N LEU A 208 -4.64 18.61 13.20
CA LEU A 208 -5.47 17.42 13.03
C LEU A 208 -4.86 16.46 12.00
N ILE A 209 -4.33 16.96 10.89
CA ILE A 209 -3.58 16.16 9.90
C ILE A 209 -2.36 15.50 10.57
N ASN A 210 -1.59 16.27 11.34
CA ASN A 210 -0.39 15.75 12.03
C ASN A 210 -0.73 14.68 13.08
N LYS A 211 -1.81 14.89 13.83
CA LYS A 211 -2.34 13.92 14.80
C LYS A 211 -2.75 12.62 14.12
N LYS A 212 -3.56 12.70 13.06
CA LYS A 212 -4.02 11.54 12.27
C LYS A 212 -2.87 10.78 11.60
N ASN A 213 -1.89 11.50 11.04
CA ASN A 213 -0.67 10.89 10.51
C ASN A 213 0.14 10.20 11.62
N GLY A 214 0.12 10.75 12.83
CA GLY A 214 0.67 10.11 14.03
C GLY A 214 0.08 8.74 14.30
N GLU A 215 -1.25 8.63 14.26
CA GLU A 215 -2.00 7.39 14.45
C GLU A 215 -1.71 6.38 13.32
N LYS A 216 -1.73 6.83 12.05
CA LYS A 216 -1.44 5.98 10.87
C LYS A 216 -0.06 5.30 10.96
N ARG A 217 0.95 5.93 11.56
CA ARG A 217 2.30 5.33 11.75
C ARG A 217 2.29 4.02 12.54
N GLY A 218 1.33 3.84 13.44
CA GLY A 218 1.17 2.61 14.22
C GLY A 218 0.53 1.46 13.44
N ASN A 219 -0.25 1.76 12.41
CA ASN A 219 -0.99 0.79 11.61
C ASN A 219 -0.11 0.20 10.48
N PRO A 220 0.10 -1.13 10.40
CA PRO A 220 0.94 -1.76 9.38
C PRO A 220 0.56 -1.42 7.93
N ASN A 221 -0.73 -1.26 7.65
CA ASN A 221 -1.26 -0.92 6.34
C ASN A 221 -1.08 0.58 6.00
N LEU A 222 -1.29 1.46 6.99
CA LEU A 222 -1.35 2.92 6.76
C LEU A 222 -0.05 3.67 7.05
N SER A 223 0.93 3.02 7.66
CA SER A 223 2.19 3.64 8.09
C SER A 223 2.99 4.35 7.00
N LYS A 224 2.75 4.03 5.72
CA LYS A 224 3.39 4.65 4.55
C LYS A 224 2.45 5.58 3.77
N ASN A 225 1.20 5.71 4.18
CA ASN A 225 0.16 6.44 3.47
C ASN A 225 -0.27 7.65 4.30
N ALA A 226 0.68 8.54 4.56
CA ALA A 226 0.41 9.78 5.26
C ALA A 226 -0.40 10.74 4.37
N ILE A 227 -1.22 11.57 4.99
CA ILE A 227 -1.85 12.71 4.33
C ILE A 227 -0.76 13.76 4.13
N GLU A 228 -0.29 13.89 2.89
CA GLU A 228 0.65 14.94 2.49
C GLU A 228 -0.12 16.21 2.11
N ILE A 229 0.35 17.36 2.60
CA ILE A 229 -0.22 18.67 2.27
C ILE A 229 0.36 19.10 0.92
N ASP A 230 -0.37 18.80 -0.15
CA ASP A 230 -0.06 19.17 -1.52
C ASP A 230 -1.11 20.13 -2.08
N LYS A 231 -1.00 20.45 -3.38
CA LYS A 231 -1.94 21.37 -4.05
C LYS A 231 -3.38 20.87 -4.03
N GLU A 232 -3.61 19.56 -4.16
CA GLU A 232 -4.96 19.00 -4.14
C GLU A 232 -5.60 19.21 -2.76
N VAL A 233 -4.86 18.93 -1.67
CA VAL A 233 -5.35 19.17 -0.31
C VAL A 233 -5.64 20.64 -0.08
N LEU A 234 -4.72 21.53 -0.47
CA LEU A 234 -4.90 22.98 -0.31
C LEU A 234 -6.11 23.51 -1.08
N ASN A 235 -6.28 23.08 -2.34
CA ASN A 235 -7.42 23.48 -3.16
C ASN A 235 -8.74 22.95 -2.59
N THR A 236 -8.75 21.70 -2.11
CA THR A 236 -9.96 21.06 -1.54
C THR A 236 -10.45 21.78 -0.30
N ILE A 237 -9.55 22.13 0.63
CA ILE A 237 -9.94 22.86 1.85
C ILE A 237 -10.33 24.31 1.51
N GLN A 238 -9.63 24.96 0.57
CA GLN A 238 -9.94 26.32 0.15
C GLN A 238 -11.32 26.43 -0.50
N PHE A 239 -11.72 25.45 -1.32
CA PHE A 239 -13.06 25.37 -1.91
C PHE A 239 -14.17 25.30 -0.85
N LYS A 240 -13.85 24.76 0.32
CA LYS A 240 -14.75 24.72 1.50
C LYS A 240 -14.56 25.92 2.44
N ASN A 241 -13.90 26.99 1.98
CA ASN A 241 -13.59 28.19 2.75
C ASN A 241 -12.72 27.95 4.00
N TYR A 242 -11.92 26.89 4.00
CA TYR A 242 -10.94 26.61 5.05
C TYR A 242 -9.52 26.95 4.62
N THR A 243 -8.67 27.19 5.62
CA THR A 243 -7.21 27.27 5.50
C THR A 243 -6.58 26.23 6.42
N LEU A 244 -5.28 25.98 6.29
CA LEU A 244 -4.55 25.08 7.20
C LEU A 244 -4.62 25.50 8.68
N ASN A 245 -4.86 26.79 8.96
CA ASN A 245 -4.97 27.34 10.30
C ASN A 245 -6.42 27.40 10.80
N SER A 246 -7.41 27.11 9.95
CA SER A 246 -8.80 27.06 10.37
C SER A 246 -9.02 25.94 11.38
N ILE A 247 -9.92 26.16 12.34
CA ILE A 247 -10.32 25.19 13.35
C ILE A 247 -11.72 24.69 12.98
N PRO A 248 -11.88 23.46 12.49
CA PRO A 248 -13.20 22.91 12.18
C PRO A 248 -14.00 22.66 13.46
N GLU A 249 -15.33 22.80 13.36
CA GLU A 249 -16.24 22.56 14.47
C GLU A 249 -16.14 21.12 14.98
N ALA A 250 -16.43 20.92 16.27
CA ALA A 250 -16.35 19.61 16.88
C ALA A 250 -17.34 18.62 16.22
N GLY A 251 -16.80 17.52 15.68
CA GLY A 251 -17.58 16.50 14.98
C GLY A 251 -17.71 16.71 13.47
N ASP A 252 -17.30 17.86 12.93
CA ASP A 252 -17.34 18.10 11.49
C ASP A 252 -16.26 17.29 10.77
N CYS A 253 -16.64 16.59 9.69
CA CYS A 253 -15.76 15.73 8.91
C CYS A 253 -15.28 16.47 7.66
N VAL A 254 -14.09 17.06 7.75
CA VAL A 254 -13.47 17.76 6.62
C VAL A 254 -12.72 16.78 5.73
N PHE A 255 -13.28 16.50 4.56
CA PHE A 255 -12.57 15.81 3.47
C PHE A 255 -11.48 16.69 2.88
N LEU A 256 -10.28 16.10 2.74
CA LEU A 256 -9.06 16.73 2.24
C LEU A 256 -8.77 16.34 0.78
N ARG A 257 -9.43 15.30 0.26
CA ARG A 257 -9.37 14.85 -1.13
C ARG A 257 -10.73 14.32 -1.55
N ASN A 258 -11.00 14.37 -2.86
CA ASN A 258 -12.23 13.82 -3.44
C ASN A 258 -12.09 12.33 -3.78
N LYS A 259 -10.86 11.87 -4.04
CA LYS A 259 -10.59 10.48 -4.45
C LYS A 259 -10.49 9.53 -3.26
N SER A 260 -11.18 8.40 -3.35
CA SER A 260 -11.22 7.30 -2.38
C SER A 260 -9.96 6.41 -2.43
N SER A 261 -8.80 7.01 -2.19
CA SER A 261 -7.50 6.32 -2.25
C SER A 261 -6.81 6.22 -0.89
N VAL A 262 -6.65 4.99 -0.42
CA VAL A 262 -5.95 4.70 0.84
C VAL A 262 -4.46 5.02 0.75
N SER A 263 -3.83 4.93 -0.43
CA SER A 263 -2.42 5.31 -0.61
C SER A 263 -2.20 6.82 -0.45
N MET A 264 -3.23 7.63 -0.65
CA MET A 264 -3.21 9.09 -0.50
C MET A 264 -3.75 9.57 0.86
N GLY A 265 -3.76 8.69 1.86
CA GLY A 265 -4.17 9.02 3.22
C GLY A 265 -5.65 8.78 3.52
N GLY A 266 -6.40 8.14 2.62
CA GLY A 266 -7.74 7.63 2.90
C GLY A 266 -7.79 6.59 4.02
N ASP A 267 -9.00 6.28 4.49
CA ASP A 267 -9.25 5.37 5.60
C ASP A 267 -10.05 4.13 5.14
N PRO A 268 -9.50 2.92 5.32
CA PRO A 268 -10.27 1.68 5.13
C PRO A 268 -11.19 1.43 6.33
N ILE A 269 -12.49 1.24 6.07
CA ILE A 269 -13.48 0.85 7.07
C ILE A 269 -14.07 -0.52 6.70
N ASP A 270 -14.02 -1.49 7.61
CA ASP A 270 -14.68 -2.78 7.41
C ASP A 270 -16.20 -2.60 7.36
N VAL A 271 -16.78 -3.09 6.27
CA VAL A 271 -18.21 -3.02 5.95
C VAL A 271 -18.73 -4.39 5.48
N THR A 272 -18.01 -5.47 5.80
CA THR A 272 -18.35 -6.84 5.37
C THR A 272 -19.80 -7.22 5.73
N GLU A 273 -20.25 -6.89 6.94
CA GLU A 273 -21.62 -7.19 7.39
C GLU A 273 -22.69 -6.30 6.76
N LYS A 274 -22.30 -5.21 6.07
CA LYS A 274 -23.23 -4.32 5.38
C LYS A 274 -23.58 -4.79 3.97
N LEU A 275 -22.81 -5.72 3.40
CA LEU A 275 -23.13 -6.27 2.10
C LEU A 275 -24.45 -7.05 2.17
N THR A 276 -25.43 -6.60 1.39
CA THR A 276 -26.71 -7.31 1.23
C THR A 276 -26.52 -8.60 0.44
N THR A 277 -27.48 -9.51 0.49
CA THR A 277 -27.45 -10.76 -0.30
C THR A 277 -27.30 -10.46 -1.79
N HIS A 278 -28.04 -9.47 -2.30
CA HIS A 278 -27.94 -9.03 -3.69
C HIS A 278 -26.50 -8.62 -4.09
N MET A 279 -25.84 -7.80 -3.25
CA MET A 279 -24.46 -7.36 -3.52
C MET A 279 -23.46 -8.52 -3.46
N LYS A 280 -23.66 -9.46 -2.52
CA LYS A 280 -22.81 -10.66 -2.40
C LYS A 280 -22.94 -11.54 -3.64
N ASP A 281 -24.17 -11.80 -4.08
CA ASP A 281 -24.44 -12.61 -5.27
C ASP A 281 -23.85 -11.96 -6.52
N LEU A 282 -23.97 -10.63 -6.65
CA LEU A 282 -23.39 -9.89 -7.75
C LEU A 282 -21.86 -9.97 -7.77
N ALA A 283 -21.21 -9.79 -6.61
CA ALA A 283 -19.76 -9.88 -6.49
C ALA A 283 -19.24 -11.29 -6.80
N ILE A 284 -19.95 -12.34 -6.35
CA ILE A 284 -19.63 -13.73 -6.68
C ILE A 284 -19.84 -14.03 -8.17
N LYS A 285 -20.95 -13.57 -8.77
CA LYS A 285 -21.20 -13.71 -10.20
C LYS A 285 -20.10 -13.03 -11.03
N ALA A 286 -19.66 -11.85 -10.60
CA ALA A 286 -18.54 -11.13 -11.23
C ALA A 286 -17.22 -11.88 -11.12
N TYR A 287 -16.89 -12.42 -9.95
CA TYR A 287 -15.75 -13.32 -9.78
C TYR A 287 -15.83 -14.54 -10.71
N GLN A 288 -16.99 -15.19 -10.80
CA GLN A 288 -17.20 -16.38 -11.63
C GLN A 288 -17.16 -16.08 -13.14
N SER A 289 -17.40 -14.84 -13.55
CA SER A 289 -17.33 -14.44 -14.96
C SER A 289 -15.92 -14.51 -15.56
N ILE A 290 -14.90 -14.58 -14.70
CA ILE A 290 -13.49 -14.73 -15.09
C ILE A 290 -12.99 -16.08 -14.56
N PRO A 291 -12.92 -17.12 -15.41
CA PRO A 291 -12.45 -18.44 -15.01
C PRO A 291 -11.04 -18.39 -14.40
N GLU A 292 -10.78 -19.27 -13.43
CA GLU A 292 -9.44 -19.49 -12.87
C GLU A 292 -8.76 -18.23 -12.27
N LEU A 293 -9.57 -17.27 -11.82
CA LEU A 293 -9.10 -16.06 -11.12
C LEU A 293 -8.48 -16.36 -9.74
N GLY A 294 -8.98 -17.39 -9.06
CA GLY A 294 -8.49 -17.85 -7.76
C GLY A 294 -8.86 -16.92 -6.59
N LEU A 295 -8.27 -15.73 -6.56
CA LEU A 295 -8.59 -14.66 -5.61
C LEU A 295 -8.60 -13.30 -6.29
N CYS A 296 -9.39 -12.36 -5.78
CA CYS A 296 -9.39 -10.99 -6.28
C CYS A 296 -9.82 -9.96 -5.23
N GLY A 297 -9.49 -8.71 -5.51
CA GLY A 297 -10.12 -7.55 -4.90
C GLY A 297 -11.04 -6.88 -5.91
N LEU A 298 -12.33 -7.13 -5.79
CA LEU A 298 -13.37 -6.55 -6.63
C LEU A 298 -13.74 -5.15 -6.12
N ASP A 299 -13.77 -4.17 -7.00
CA ASP A 299 -14.32 -2.86 -6.74
C ASP A 299 -15.76 -2.75 -7.20
N MET A 300 -16.60 -2.31 -6.28
CA MET A 300 -18.00 -2.05 -6.54
C MET A 300 -18.36 -0.68 -5.97
N ILE A 301 -18.98 0.17 -6.78
CA ILE A 301 -19.69 1.34 -6.26
C ILE A 301 -21.08 0.86 -5.85
N ILE A 302 -21.42 1.14 -4.60
CA ILE A 302 -22.68 0.73 -3.98
C ILE A 302 -23.50 1.95 -3.64
N ASP A 303 -24.70 2.00 -4.21
CA ASP A 303 -25.79 2.84 -3.75
C ASP A 303 -26.55 2.08 -2.67
N GLU A 304 -26.27 2.42 -1.41
CA GLU A 304 -26.92 1.78 -0.25
C GLU A 304 -28.42 2.09 -0.17
N GLU A 305 -28.89 3.21 -0.72
CA GLU A 305 -30.30 3.64 -0.65
C GLU A 305 -31.18 2.80 -1.59
N ASN A 306 -30.70 2.59 -2.81
CA ASN A 306 -31.39 1.82 -3.83
C ASN A 306 -30.98 0.34 -3.86
N ASN A 307 -30.03 -0.06 -3.01
CA ASN A 307 -29.46 -1.41 -2.97
C ASN A 307 -28.91 -1.86 -4.34
N LEU A 308 -28.26 -0.93 -5.04
CA LEU A 308 -27.65 -1.17 -6.36
C LEU A 308 -26.13 -1.26 -6.22
N GLY A 309 -25.52 -2.15 -7.01
CA GLY A 309 -24.08 -2.32 -7.08
C GLY A 309 -23.61 -2.31 -8.53
N THR A 310 -22.58 -1.51 -8.81
CA THR A 310 -21.94 -1.44 -10.13
C THR A 310 -20.47 -1.81 -9.99
N VAL A 311 -20.03 -2.84 -10.72
CA VAL A 311 -18.64 -3.32 -10.67
C VAL A 311 -17.75 -2.40 -11.50
N ILE A 312 -16.68 -1.91 -10.90
CA ILE A 312 -15.77 -0.93 -11.51
C ILE A 312 -14.48 -1.58 -11.98
N GLU A 313 -13.93 -2.50 -11.20
CA GLU A 313 -12.63 -3.12 -11.46
C GLU A 313 -12.51 -4.46 -10.74
N ILE A 314 -11.73 -5.40 -11.29
CA ILE A 314 -11.33 -6.64 -10.62
C ILE A 314 -9.80 -6.69 -10.56
N ASN A 315 -9.25 -6.68 -9.34
CA ASN A 315 -7.80 -6.67 -9.14
C ASN A 315 -7.27 -8.07 -8.80
N THR A 316 -6.28 -8.55 -9.56
CA THR A 316 -5.63 -9.86 -9.39
C THR A 316 -4.53 -9.87 -8.31
N LYS A 317 -4.08 -8.70 -7.87
CA LYS A 317 -3.06 -8.53 -6.81
C LYS A 317 -3.56 -7.59 -5.71
N PRO A 318 -4.65 -7.94 -5.01
CA PRO A 318 -5.29 -7.06 -4.04
C PRO A 318 -4.44 -6.81 -2.79
N MET A 319 -4.59 -5.64 -2.19
CA MET A 319 -3.87 -5.25 -0.98
C MET A 319 -4.56 -5.79 0.28
N LEU A 320 -3.95 -6.78 0.93
CA LEU A 320 -4.52 -7.44 2.09
C LEU A 320 -4.64 -6.53 3.33
N GLY A 321 -3.75 -5.55 3.45
CA GLY A 321 -3.70 -4.65 4.59
C GLY A 321 -5.02 -3.88 4.84
N LEU A 322 -5.84 -3.67 3.80
CA LEU A 322 -7.15 -3.02 3.92
C LEU A 322 -8.09 -3.79 4.86
N HIS A 323 -8.09 -5.11 4.77
CA HIS A 323 -8.97 -6.00 5.54
C HIS A 323 -8.32 -6.46 6.85
N LEU A 324 -7.00 -6.61 6.87
CA LEU A 324 -6.27 -7.03 8.08
C LEU A 324 -6.20 -5.90 9.12
N PHE A 325 -6.07 -4.64 8.68
CA PHE A 325 -5.85 -3.48 9.56
C PHE A 325 -6.75 -2.28 9.20
N PRO A 326 -8.09 -2.43 9.19
CA PRO A 326 -8.99 -1.32 8.97
C PRO A 326 -8.88 -0.27 10.10
N VAL A 327 -9.21 0.98 9.80
CA VAL A 327 -9.24 2.06 10.80
C VAL A 327 -10.44 1.89 11.74
N LYS A 328 -11.56 1.42 11.18
CA LYS A 328 -12.84 1.20 11.89
C LYS A 328 -13.49 -0.10 11.41
N GLY A 329 -14.23 -0.74 12.30
CA GLY A 329 -14.84 -2.06 12.08
C GLY A 329 -13.90 -3.20 12.50
N SER A 330 -14.17 -4.41 12.04
CA SER A 330 -13.45 -5.62 12.48
C SER A 330 -12.31 -5.98 11.52
N SER A 331 -11.12 -6.28 12.06
CA SER A 331 -10.07 -6.93 11.28
C SER A 331 -10.53 -8.32 10.82
N ARG A 332 -10.30 -8.65 9.54
CA ARG A 332 -10.70 -9.92 8.94
C ARG A 332 -9.47 -10.78 8.65
N ASP A 333 -9.49 -12.04 9.07
CA ASP A 333 -8.45 -13.00 8.68
C ASP A 333 -8.66 -13.43 7.23
N ILE A 334 -7.99 -12.72 6.33
CA ILE A 334 -7.99 -13.01 4.90
C ILE A 334 -6.80 -13.87 4.48
N THR A 335 -5.82 -14.09 5.37
CA THR A 335 -4.65 -14.91 5.07
C THR A 335 -4.95 -16.40 5.18
N SER A 336 -5.73 -16.81 6.19
CA SER A 336 -6.11 -18.22 6.34
C SER A 336 -6.85 -18.75 5.10
N PRO A 337 -7.87 -18.08 4.56
CA PRO A 337 -8.57 -18.56 3.37
C PRO A 337 -7.69 -18.64 2.10
N ILE A 338 -6.69 -17.76 1.97
CA ILE A 338 -5.72 -17.87 0.86
C ILE A 338 -4.94 -19.18 1.00
N ILE A 339 -4.42 -19.49 2.20
CA ILE A 339 -3.69 -20.75 2.41
C ILE A 339 -4.61 -21.96 2.29
N ASP A 340 -5.85 -21.87 2.76
CA ASP A 340 -6.86 -22.94 2.58
C ASP A 340 -7.13 -23.23 1.10
N TYR A 341 -7.12 -22.19 0.25
CA TYR A 341 -7.34 -22.33 -1.19
C TYR A 341 -6.18 -23.02 -1.91
N TYR A 342 -4.94 -22.67 -1.57
CA TYR A 342 -3.74 -23.24 -2.21
C TYR A 342 -3.31 -24.59 -1.60
N PHE A 343 -3.58 -24.80 -0.31
CA PHE A 343 -3.17 -25.97 0.46
C PHE A 343 -4.33 -26.47 1.34
N PRO A 344 -5.43 -26.96 0.74
CA PRO A 344 -6.62 -27.41 1.47
C PRO A 344 -6.33 -28.54 2.47
N GLU A 345 -5.28 -29.32 2.23
CA GLU A 345 -4.80 -30.36 3.15
C GLU A 345 -4.23 -29.81 4.48
N THR A 346 -4.07 -28.49 4.61
CA THR A 346 -3.53 -27.84 5.83
C THR A 346 -4.57 -27.14 6.69
N VAL A 347 -5.86 -27.20 6.34
CA VAL A 347 -6.94 -26.48 7.03
C VAL A 347 -7.03 -26.87 8.50
N ASP A 348 -6.94 -28.17 8.81
CA ASP A 348 -7.09 -28.71 10.16
C ASP A 348 -5.77 -28.87 10.92
N VAL A 349 -4.66 -28.36 10.35
CA VAL A 349 -3.35 -28.43 11.02
C VAL A 349 -3.32 -27.47 12.20
N GLU A 350 -2.91 -27.97 13.37
CA GLU A 350 -2.73 -27.14 14.55
C GLU A 350 -1.57 -26.14 14.33
N LYS A 351 -1.94 -24.86 14.31
CA LYS A 351 -1.03 -23.76 13.98
C LYS A 351 -0.17 -23.37 15.18
N THR A 352 1.12 -23.15 14.93
CA THR A 352 1.97 -22.50 15.92
C THR A 352 1.65 -21.00 16.05
N ASN A 353 1.83 -20.42 17.23
CA ASN A 353 1.69 -18.97 17.44
C ASN A 353 3.02 -18.21 17.31
N LEU A 354 4.05 -18.86 16.74
CA LEU A 354 5.34 -18.22 16.50
C LEU A 354 5.29 -17.28 15.28
N TYR A 355 6.30 -16.42 15.17
CA TYR A 355 6.62 -15.71 13.93
C TYR A 355 8.12 -15.67 13.69
N PHE A 356 8.53 -15.70 12.41
CA PHE A 356 9.94 -15.66 12.01
C PHE A 356 10.48 -14.22 11.95
N ASP A 357 11.82 -14.10 12.05
CA ASP A 357 12.52 -12.82 11.96
C ASP A 357 12.69 -12.38 10.51
N PHE A 358 11.80 -11.51 10.04
CA PHE A 358 11.79 -11.09 8.64
C PHE A 358 13.00 -10.26 8.23
N ASP A 359 13.62 -9.52 9.16
CA ASP A 359 14.81 -8.72 8.83
C ASP A 359 16.00 -9.63 8.53
N SER A 360 16.12 -10.76 9.24
CA SER A 360 17.15 -11.77 8.96
C SER A 360 17.03 -12.41 7.57
N ILE A 361 15.84 -12.34 6.96
CA ILE A 361 15.56 -12.83 5.61
C ILE A 361 15.79 -11.72 4.57
N LEU A 362 15.27 -10.52 4.83
CA LEU A 362 15.33 -9.44 3.86
C LEU A 362 16.74 -8.88 3.66
N GLU A 363 17.54 -8.75 4.73
CA GLU A 363 18.83 -8.08 4.64
C GLU A 363 19.82 -8.81 3.72
N PRO A 364 20.04 -10.14 3.83
CA PRO A 364 20.96 -10.83 2.94
C PRO A 364 20.51 -10.84 1.47
N LEU A 365 19.20 -10.87 1.21
CA LEU A 365 18.64 -10.77 -0.16
C LEU A 365 18.86 -9.37 -0.76
N LYS A 366 18.71 -8.32 0.05
CA LYS A 366 18.94 -6.93 -0.39
C LYS A 366 20.41 -6.62 -0.61
N SER A 367 21.28 -7.11 0.25
CA SER A 367 22.73 -6.93 0.13
C SER A 367 23.35 -7.79 -0.97
N ARG A 368 22.55 -8.61 -1.67
CA ARG A 368 23.00 -9.60 -2.66
C ARG A 368 24.03 -10.59 -2.08
N SER A 369 23.94 -10.86 -0.79
CA SER A 369 24.79 -11.85 -0.13
C SER A 369 24.27 -13.27 -0.35
N THR A 370 22.99 -13.41 -0.70
CA THR A 370 22.37 -14.66 -1.17
C THR A 370 21.24 -14.33 -2.15
N ASP A 371 20.93 -15.25 -3.06
CA ASP A 371 19.79 -15.14 -3.96
C ASP A 371 18.51 -15.74 -3.39
N MET A 372 18.62 -16.62 -2.39
CA MET A 372 17.49 -17.34 -1.81
C MET A 372 17.73 -17.65 -0.33
N ILE A 373 16.65 -17.62 0.46
CA ILE A 373 16.61 -18.04 1.86
C ILE A 373 15.37 -18.91 2.08
N GLU A 374 15.60 -20.11 2.58
CA GLU A 374 14.54 -20.97 3.11
C GLU A 374 14.35 -20.73 4.60
N VAL A 375 13.11 -20.48 5.02
CA VAL A 375 12.77 -20.25 6.42
C VAL A 375 12.63 -21.60 7.12
N THR A 376 13.44 -21.82 8.16
CA THR A 376 13.35 -23.02 8.98
C THR A 376 11.95 -23.19 9.56
N LEU A 377 11.36 -24.38 9.44
CA LEU A 377 10.03 -24.69 9.96
C LEU A 377 9.95 -24.47 11.48
N PRO A 378 8.80 -24.02 12.00
CA PRO A 378 8.60 -23.91 13.44
C PRO A 378 8.31 -25.28 14.07
N PRO A 379 8.43 -25.39 15.41
CA PRO A 379 7.73 -26.45 16.12
C PRO A 379 6.22 -26.35 15.84
N LEU A 380 5.65 -27.45 15.38
CA LEU A 380 4.23 -27.58 15.06
C LEU A 380 3.43 -28.04 16.29
N GLY A 381 2.11 -27.83 16.23
CA GLY A 381 1.21 -28.16 17.32
C GLY A 381 1.10 -27.06 18.38
N LYS A 382 0.38 -27.39 19.46
CA LYS A 382 0.10 -26.46 20.56
C LYS A 382 1.38 -25.90 21.17
N LEU A 383 1.43 -24.58 21.28
CA LEU A 383 2.45 -23.91 22.08
C LEU A 383 1.88 -23.43 23.41
N TYR A 384 2.66 -23.68 24.45
CA TYR A 384 2.42 -23.16 25.78
C TYR A 384 3.28 -21.92 25.96
N ALA A 385 2.70 -20.82 26.43
CA ALA A 385 3.45 -19.59 26.63
C ALA A 385 3.12 -18.95 27.98
N LYS A 386 4.17 -18.47 28.65
CA LYS A 386 4.06 -17.78 29.94
C LYS A 386 4.86 -16.50 29.96
N ARG A 387 4.34 -15.52 30.70
CA ARG A 387 5.03 -14.29 31.04
C ARG A 387 5.44 -14.32 32.51
N TYR A 388 6.74 -14.31 32.74
CA TYR A 388 7.36 -14.16 34.04
C TYR A 388 7.77 -12.71 34.30
N ILE A 389 7.45 -12.20 35.49
CA ILE A 389 7.86 -10.89 35.98
C ILE A 389 8.75 -11.11 37.18
N ILE A 390 10.01 -10.71 37.05
CA ILE A 390 11.08 -10.96 38.02
C ILE A 390 11.40 -9.64 38.74
N SER A 391 11.35 -9.67 40.06
CA SER A 391 11.67 -8.56 40.97
C SER A 391 12.93 -8.85 41.80
N GLY A 392 13.58 -7.80 42.29
CA GLY A 392 14.81 -7.84 43.09
C GLY A 392 15.96 -7.11 42.39
N HIS A 393 17.20 -7.38 42.79
CA HIS A 393 18.39 -6.86 42.13
C HIS A 393 18.68 -7.65 40.83
N VAL A 394 17.92 -7.35 39.77
CA VAL A 394 17.93 -8.11 38.50
C VAL A 394 18.31 -7.30 37.26
N GLN A 395 18.55 -6.00 37.41
CA GLN A 395 19.07 -5.12 36.34
C GLN A 395 20.53 -4.75 36.60
N GLY A 396 21.30 -4.47 35.54
CA GLY A 396 22.74 -4.20 35.65
C GLY A 396 23.61 -5.42 35.95
N VAL A 397 23.01 -6.56 36.31
CA VAL A 397 23.70 -7.79 36.75
C VAL A 397 23.90 -8.85 35.65
N GLY A 398 23.62 -8.50 34.40
CA GLY A 398 23.72 -9.43 33.27
C GLY A 398 22.54 -10.41 33.12
N TYR A 399 21.47 -10.25 33.90
CA TYR A 399 20.30 -11.15 33.93
C TYR A 399 19.74 -11.47 32.54
N ARG A 400 19.49 -10.46 31.70
CA ARG A 400 18.92 -10.65 30.35
C ARG A 400 19.79 -11.52 29.43
N LYS A 401 21.12 -11.40 29.51
CA LYS A 401 22.05 -12.24 28.75
C LYS A 401 22.04 -13.67 29.27
N TRP A 402 22.03 -13.83 30.59
CA TRP A 402 21.97 -15.11 31.26
C TRP A 402 20.68 -15.87 30.94
N ILE A 403 19.50 -15.24 31.12
CA ILE A 403 18.22 -15.89 30.88
C ILE A 403 18.00 -16.24 29.40
N ARG A 404 18.54 -15.43 28.47
CA ARG A 404 18.56 -15.80 27.04
C ARG A 404 19.33 -17.10 26.81
N LYS A 405 20.49 -17.28 27.45
CA LYS A 405 21.27 -18.52 27.32
C LYS A 405 20.46 -19.70 27.84
N GLN A 406 19.82 -19.55 29.00
CA GLN A 406 18.97 -20.61 29.57
C GLN A 406 17.80 -20.96 28.65
N ALA A 407 17.04 -19.97 28.17
CA ALA A 407 15.91 -20.24 27.29
C ALA A 407 16.32 -21.01 26.03
N LEU A 408 17.44 -20.63 25.39
CA LEU A 408 17.95 -21.34 24.21
C LEU A 408 18.42 -22.77 24.53
N GLN A 409 19.01 -23.01 25.70
CA GLN A 409 19.42 -24.35 26.14
C GLN A 409 18.24 -25.28 26.42
N HIS A 410 17.08 -24.72 26.76
CA HIS A 410 15.83 -25.44 26.97
C HIS A 410 14.92 -25.42 25.74
N HIS A 411 15.44 -25.07 24.56
CA HIS A 411 14.68 -24.98 23.31
C HIS A 411 13.44 -24.08 23.37
N LEU A 412 13.43 -23.09 24.28
CA LEU A 412 12.33 -22.15 24.45
C LEU A 412 12.52 -20.91 23.56
N HIS A 413 11.40 -20.39 23.09
CA HIS A 413 11.32 -19.18 22.28
C HIS A 413 10.82 -17.99 23.10
N GLY A 414 11.09 -16.78 22.64
CA GLY A 414 10.49 -15.56 23.16
C GLY A 414 11.44 -14.42 23.40
N TYR A 415 11.25 -13.69 24.49
CA TYR A 415 12.06 -12.50 24.73
C TYR A 415 12.16 -12.12 26.19
N THR A 416 13.18 -11.32 26.49
CA THR A 416 13.32 -10.63 27.76
C THR A 416 13.50 -9.13 27.58
N LYS A 417 12.94 -8.33 28.50
CA LYS A 417 13.14 -6.88 28.56
C LYS A 417 13.19 -6.37 29.99
N ASN A 418 13.91 -5.27 30.19
CA ASN A 418 13.81 -4.52 31.43
C ASN A 418 12.51 -3.70 31.44
N LYS A 419 12.02 -3.40 32.64
CA LYS A 419 11.02 -2.37 32.89
C LYS A 419 11.66 -1.19 33.61
N LYS A 420 11.03 -0.02 33.50
CA LYS A 420 11.45 1.20 34.22
C LYS A 420 11.41 1.06 35.75
N ASP A 421 10.56 0.18 36.28
CA ASP A 421 10.40 -0.08 37.73
C ASP A 421 11.45 -1.06 38.31
N GLY A 422 12.58 -1.26 37.63
CA GLY A 422 13.63 -2.17 38.07
C GLY A 422 13.35 -3.67 37.82
N LYS A 423 12.15 -4.05 37.37
CA LYS A 423 11.81 -5.46 37.10
C LYS A 423 12.34 -5.94 35.75
N VAL A 424 12.44 -7.26 35.59
CA VAL A 424 12.70 -7.91 34.30
C VAL A 424 11.45 -8.70 33.89
N VAL A 425 11.05 -8.58 32.63
CA VAL A 425 10.00 -9.40 32.02
C VAL A 425 10.65 -10.43 31.13
N VAL A 426 10.18 -11.67 31.25
CA VAL A 426 10.55 -12.79 30.39
C VAL A 426 9.26 -13.37 29.84
N VAL A 427 9.16 -13.49 28.53
CA VAL A 427 8.10 -14.24 27.84
C VAL A 427 8.76 -15.44 27.20
N VAL A 428 8.26 -16.62 27.51
CA VAL A 428 8.73 -17.89 26.95
C VAL A 428 7.57 -18.63 26.31
N ALA A 429 7.85 -19.33 25.20
CA ALA A 429 6.95 -20.25 24.55
C ALA A 429 7.69 -21.54 24.16
N GLY A 430 7.02 -22.68 24.27
CA GLY A 430 7.57 -23.99 23.92
C GLY A 430 6.46 -25.00 23.64
N SER A 431 6.81 -26.10 22.97
CA SER A 431 5.88 -27.21 22.66
C SER A 431 5.57 -28.08 23.87
N ASP A 432 6.44 -28.09 24.89
CA ASP A 432 6.23 -28.79 26.15
C ASP A 432 5.79 -27.81 27.24
N GLU A 433 4.61 -28.04 27.81
CA GLU A 433 4.08 -27.23 28.90
C GLU A 433 4.92 -27.32 30.17
N SER A 434 5.48 -28.50 30.44
CA SER A 434 6.28 -28.76 31.63
C SER A 434 7.57 -27.93 31.62
N ASP A 435 8.27 -27.87 30.48
CA ASP A 435 9.46 -27.02 30.29
C ASP A 435 9.13 -25.54 30.50
N VAL A 436 8.02 -25.08 29.92
CA VAL A 436 7.56 -23.69 30.06
C VAL A 436 7.26 -23.36 31.51
N ARG A 437 6.60 -24.26 32.26
CA ARG A 437 6.28 -24.09 33.69
C ARG A 437 7.53 -24.15 34.57
N ALA A 438 8.41 -25.12 34.34
CA ALA A 438 9.66 -25.31 35.07
C ALA A 438 10.63 -24.13 34.86
N PHE A 439 10.52 -23.40 33.75
CA PHE A 439 11.33 -22.21 33.49
C PHE A 439 11.15 -21.09 34.53
N LYS A 440 10.06 -21.13 35.32
CA LYS A 440 9.87 -20.24 36.46
C LYS A 440 11.00 -20.40 37.50
N ASP A 441 11.44 -21.63 37.75
CA ASP A 441 12.46 -21.93 38.75
C ASP A 441 13.84 -21.48 38.27
N ILE A 442 14.11 -21.60 36.97
CA ILE A 442 15.28 -21.01 36.32
C ILE A 442 15.26 -19.48 36.49
N CYS A 443 14.11 -18.84 36.30
CA CYS A 443 13.98 -17.41 36.55
C CYS A 443 14.24 -17.02 38.02
N ALA A 444 14.01 -17.91 38.97
CA ALA A 444 14.29 -17.65 40.40
C ALA A 444 15.78 -17.74 40.76
N GLN A 445 16.60 -18.47 39.99
CA GLN A 445 18.04 -18.61 40.25
C GLN A 445 18.82 -17.34 39.89
N GLY A 446 18.66 -16.85 38.66
CA GLY A 446 19.43 -15.72 38.13
C GLY A 446 20.95 -15.96 38.01
N PRO A 447 21.70 -15.03 37.41
CA PRO A 447 23.17 -15.08 37.42
C PRO A 447 23.74 -14.77 38.81
N LYS A 448 25.01 -15.13 39.07
CA LYS A 448 25.70 -14.93 40.38
C LYS A 448 25.54 -13.55 41.03
N LYS A 449 25.43 -12.48 40.22
CA LYS A 449 25.30 -11.10 40.71
C LYS A 449 23.85 -10.66 40.97
N ALA A 450 22.87 -11.47 40.56
CA ALA A 450 21.47 -11.15 40.74
C ALA A 450 20.97 -11.63 42.10
N GLN A 451 20.03 -10.88 42.67
CA GLN A 451 19.23 -11.33 43.81
C GLN A 451 17.77 -11.28 43.39
N VAL A 452 17.16 -12.45 43.20
CA VAL A 452 15.76 -12.54 42.80
C VAL A 452 14.90 -12.67 44.05
N GLU A 453 13.99 -11.72 44.25
CA GLU A 453 13.07 -11.71 45.39
C GLU A 453 11.76 -12.43 45.07
N LYS A 454 11.26 -12.25 43.84
CA LYS A 454 9.95 -12.76 43.44
C LYS A 454 9.85 -12.98 41.94
N VAL A 455 9.26 -14.12 41.55
CA VAL A 455 8.87 -14.42 40.17
C VAL A 455 7.35 -14.59 40.09
N LYS A 456 6.67 -13.66 39.41
CA LYS A 456 5.22 -13.74 39.15
C LYS A 456 4.98 -14.29 37.75
N ALA A 457 4.27 -15.42 37.65
CA ALA A 457 3.82 -16.00 36.38
C ALA A 457 2.46 -15.41 35.97
N LYS A 458 2.25 -15.28 34.66
CA LYS A 458 0.97 -14.94 34.03
C LYS A 458 0.87 -15.72 32.71
N GLU A 459 -0.35 -16.08 32.33
CA GLU A 459 -0.59 -16.65 31.00
C GLU A 459 -0.25 -15.64 29.89
N TRP A 460 0.08 -16.16 28.72
CA TRP A 460 0.45 -15.39 27.55
C TRP A 460 -0.12 -16.02 26.29
N GLU A 461 -0.95 -15.28 25.56
CA GLU A 461 -1.64 -15.77 24.36
C GLU A 461 -1.17 -15.06 23.08
N LYS A 462 -0.35 -14.02 23.20
CA LYS A 462 0.11 -13.23 22.06
C LYS A 462 1.25 -13.94 21.31
N PRO A 463 1.42 -13.68 20.00
CA PRO A 463 2.50 -14.23 19.22
C PRO A 463 3.90 -14.01 19.82
N VAL A 464 4.79 -14.96 19.55
CA VAL A 464 6.16 -14.97 20.07
C VAL A 464 7.15 -15.17 18.92
N LYS A 465 8.24 -14.38 18.88
CA LYS A 465 9.26 -14.58 17.82
C LYS A 465 9.98 -15.90 18.04
N ILE A 466 10.25 -16.65 16.97
CA ILE A 466 11.12 -17.82 17.05
C ILE A 466 12.52 -17.43 17.53
N GLY A 467 13.15 -18.31 18.31
CA GLY A 467 14.38 -18.02 19.05
C GLY A 467 14.14 -17.14 20.27
N PHE A 468 15.19 -16.58 20.87
CA PHE A 468 15.06 -15.79 22.11
C PHE A 468 15.76 -14.43 22.01
N GLU A 469 14.99 -13.34 22.12
CA GLU A 469 15.43 -11.96 21.93
C GLU A 469 15.65 -11.21 23.25
N ILE A 470 16.70 -10.40 23.32
CA ILE A 470 16.82 -9.37 24.36
C ILE A 470 16.30 -8.06 23.78
N LYS A 471 15.03 -7.73 24.07
CA LYS A 471 14.43 -6.46 23.68
C LYS A 471 15.15 -5.33 24.44
N LYS A 472 15.74 -4.42 23.69
CA LYS A 472 16.38 -3.21 24.23
C LYS A 472 15.34 -2.10 24.25
N GLU A 473 15.10 -1.50 25.40
CA GLU A 473 14.50 -0.17 25.39
C GLU A 473 15.54 0.81 24.82
N PRO A 474 15.14 1.76 23.96
CA PRO A 474 15.99 2.87 23.61
C PRO A 474 16.44 3.57 24.90
N THR A 475 17.75 3.71 25.12
CA THR A 475 18.27 4.55 26.20
C THR A 475 17.84 5.99 25.95
N GLU A 476 17.59 6.78 27.00
CA GLU A 476 17.27 8.22 26.85
C GLU A 476 18.29 8.96 25.98
N LYS A 477 19.58 8.62 26.15
CA LYS A 477 20.65 9.13 25.28
C LYS A 477 20.42 8.77 23.81
N ARG A 478 20.10 7.51 23.51
CA ARG A 478 19.81 7.05 22.15
C ARG A 478 18.52 7.67 21.58
N LEU A 479 17.52 7.93 22.42
CA LEU A 479 16.31 8.65 22.02
C LEU A 479 16.65 10.09 21.66
N LYS A 480 17.41 10.81 22.50
CA LYS A 480 17.88 12.17 22.21
C LYS A 480 18.75 12.24 20.96
N ASP A 481 19.62 11.26 20.75
CA ASP A 481 20.46 11.18 19.55
C ASP A 481 19.62 10.93 18.30
N LEU A 482 18.64 10.02 18.36
CA LEU A 482 17.69 9.76 17.27
C LEU A 482 16.78 10.97 16.99
N GLU A 483 16.36 11.70 18.02
CA GLU A 483 15.58 12.94 17.88
C GLU A 483 16.38 14.02 17.17
N LYS A 484 17.65 14.23 17.57
CA LYS A 484 18.56 15.15 16.87
C LYS A 484 18.76 14.75 15.42
N GLN A 485 18.94 13.46 15.16
CA GLN A 485 19.15 12.93 13.81
C GLN A 485 17.90 13.12 12.95
N LEU A 486 16.71 12.81 13.49
CA LEU A 486 15.43 13.06 12.84
C LEU A 486 15.19 14.54 12.56
N GLN A 487 15.57 15.43 13.48
CA GLN A 487 15.42 16.87 13.32
C GLN A 487 16.34 17.41 12.23
N LYS A 488 17.58 16.90 12.14
CA LYS A 488 18.50 17.17 11.04
C LYS A 488 17.95 16.68 9.70
N GLU A 489 17.50 15.42 9.62
CA GLU A 489 16.90 14.88 8.39
C GLU A 489 15.67 15.68 7.93
N LYS A 490 14.83 16.15 8.86
CA LYS A 490 13.70 17.03 8.52
C LYS A 490 14.15 18.36 7.95
N GLN A 491 15.22 18.96 8.48
CA GLN A 491 15.80 20.19 7.94
C GLN A 491 16.40 19.96 6.56
N ASP A 492 17.16 18.88 6.38
CA ASP A 492 17.74 18.51 5.09
C ASP A 492 16.65 18.26 4.05
N LYS A 493 15.58 17.54 4.40
CA LYS A 493 14.42 17.32 3.51
C LYS A 493 13.72 18.63 3.13
N LYS A 494 13.58 19.58 4.07
CA LYS A 494 13.01 20.91 3.79
C LYS A 494 13.90 21.68 2.81
N LYS A 495 15.22 21.63 2.99
CA LYS A 495 16.19 22.28 2.10
C LYS A 495 16.12 21.69 0.68
N ILE A 496 16.11 20.36 0.57
CA ILE A 496 15.96 19.66 -0.72
C ILE A 496 14.62 20.02 -1.39
N ALA A 497 13.54 20.15 -0.63
CA ALA A 497 12.24 20.55 -1.17
C ALA A 497 12.25 21.99 -1.72
N GLN A 498 12.94 22.91 -1.04
CA GLN A 498 13.12 24.29 -1.50
C GLN A 498 14.00 24.35 -2.77
N GLU A 499 15.13 23.63 -2.78
CA GLU A 499 16.02 23.52 -3.95
C GLU A 499 15.27 22.94 -5.15
N ARG A 500 14.46 21.88 -4.93
CA ARG A 500 13.63 21.28 -5.99
C ARG A 500 12.59 22.26 -6.53
N SER A 501 11.93 23.03 -5.65
CA SER A 501 10.96 24.05 -6.08
C SER A 501 11.62 25.17 -6.91
N ALA A 502 12.84 25.57 -6.56
CA ALA A 502 13.60 26.55 -7.34
C ALA A 502 13.97 25.98 -8.72
N LEU A 503 14.43 24.73 -8.77
CA LEU A 503 14.75 24.04 -10.02
C LEU A 503 13.52 23.86 -10.92
N ASP A 504 12.36 23.57 -10.35
CA ASP A 504 11.10 23.46 -11.10
C ASP A 504 10.66 24.81 -11.69
N GLN A 505 10.94 25.92 -10.99
CA GLN A 505 10.70 27.27 -11.51
C GLN A 505 11.67 27.62 -12.65
N GLU A 506 12.96 27.36 -12.48
CA GLU A 506 13.97 27.56 -13.52
C GLU A 506 13.65 26.73 -14.77
N LYS A 507 13.23 25.47 -14.59
CA LYS A 507 12.81 24.59 -15.69
C LYS A 507 11.62 25.17 -16.47
N ARG A 508 10.67 25.83 -15.79
CA ARG A 508 9.53 26.51 -16.45
C ARG A 508 9.99 27.70 -17.27
N GLU A 509 10.89 28.52 -16.73
CA GLU A 509 11.44 29.68 -17.45
C GLU A 509 12.22 29.25 -18.70
N VAL A 510 13.02 28.18 -18.60
CA VAL A 510 13.73 27.60 -19.75
C VAL A 510 12.75 27.06 -20.79
N LYS A 511 11.67 26.38 -20.36
CA LYS A 511 10.65 25.86 -21.27
C LYS A 511 9.95 26.99 -22.04
N GLN A 512 9.55 28.07 -21.36
CA GLN A 512 8.95 29.24 -22.00
C GLN A 512 9.90 29.91 -22.99
N LYS A 513 11.19 30.02 -22.66
CA LYS A 513 12.20 30.52 -23.61
C LYS A 513 12.31 29.62 -24.84
N LEU A 514 12.32 28.30 -24.64
CA LEU A 514 12.38 27.35 -25.75
C LEU A 514 11.17 27.49 -26.69
N GLU A 515 9.96 27.56 -26.14
CA GLU A 515 8.72 27.78 -26.89
C GLU A 515 8.80 29.10 -27.71
N SER A 516 9.24 30.20 -27.08
CA SER A 516 9.40 31.48 -27.81
C SER A 516 10.43 31.43 -28.94
N MET A 517 11.51 30.65 -28.77
CA MET A 517 12.55 30.46 -29.79
C MET A 517 12.06 29.58 -30.95
N GLU A 518 11.22 28.59 -30.66
CA GLU A 518 10.57 27.76 -31.67
C GLU A 518 9.58 28.57 -32.52
N GLU A 519 8.74 29.41 -31.89
CA GLU A 519 7.85 30.33 -32.60
C GLU A 519 8.63 31.32 -33.49
N GLU A 520 9.72 31.89 -32.99
CA GLU A 520 10.57 32.79 -33.78
C GLU A 520 11.25 32.08 -34.95
N LYS A 521 11.73 30.84 -34.73
CA LYS A 521 12.31 30.01 -35.78
C LYS A 521 11.28 29.71 -36.88
N GLU A 522 10.04 29.38 -36.52
CA GLU A 522 8.97 29.17 -37.48
C GLU A 522 8.66 30.43 -38.28
N ARG A 523 8.55 31.59 -37.61
CA ARG A 523 8.36 32.88 -38.26
C ARG A 523 9.47 33.17 -39.28
N LEU A 524 10.74 33.00 -38.88
CA LEU A 524 11.89 33.20 -39.75
C LEU A 524 11.92 32.20 -40.92
N GLN A 525 11.50 30.95 -40.73
CA GLN A 525 11.37 29.98 -41.81
C GLN A 525 10.27 30.37 -42.82
N GLN A 526 9.13 30.88 -42.33
CA GLN A 526 8.07 31.39 -43.17
C GLN A 526 8.52 32.62 -43.97
N GLU A 527 9.18 33.59 -43.32
CA GLU A 527 9.78 34.76 -43.97
C GLU A 527 10.83 34.35 -45.01
N TYR A 528 11.74 33.45 -44.67
CA TYR A 528 12.76 32.93 -45.59
C TYR A 528 12.12 32.26 -46.81
N THR A 529 11.06 31.49 -46.62
CA THR A 529 10.33 30.80 -47.70
C THR A 529 9.59 31.80 -48.59
N ALA A 530 8.92 32.79 -47.99
CA ALA A 530 8.25 33.88 -48.72
C ALA A 530 9.26 34.70 -49.55
N LEU A 531 10.41 35.03 -48.96
CA LEU A 531 11.48 35.76 -49.60
C LEU A 531 12.08 34.95 -50.76
N ARG A 532 12.30 33.64 -50.57
CA ARG A 532 12.77 32.71 -51.62
C ARG A 532 11.79 32.61 -52.80
N ASN A 533 10.49 32.73 -52.52
CA ASN A 533 9.43 32.65 -53.52
C ASN A 533 9.11 33.99 -54.20
N SER A 534 9.61 35.11 -53.66
CA SER A 534 9.39 36.46 -54.20
C SER A 534 10.02 36.66 -55.59
N ARG A 535 9.42 37.55 -56.39
CA ARG A 535 9.94 37.92 -57.72
C ARG A 535 11.34 38.51 -57.63
N VAL A 536 11.60 39.40 -56.66
CA VAL A 536 12.90 40.06 -56.45
C VAL A 536 14.01 39.04 -56.18
N TRP A 537 13.75 38.00 -55.39
CA TRP A 537 14.72 36.93 -55.15
C TRP A 537 15.00 36.14 -56.43
N ARG A 538 13.98 35.79 -57.22
CA ARG A 538 14.20 35.07 -58.48
C ARG A 538 15.00 35.88 -59.51
N TYR A 539 14.74 37.19 -59.64
CA TYR A 539 15.46 38.07 -60.58
C TYR A 539 16.91 38.37 -60.15
N THR A 540 17.21 38.36 -58.86
CA THR A 540 18.58 38.58 -58.33
C THR A 540 19.44 37.31 -58.28
N LYS A 541 18.91 36.16 -58.71
CA LYS A 541 19.63 34.87 -58.71
C LYS A 541 20.97 34.89 -59.47
N PRO A 542 21.11 35.55 -60.65
CA PRO A 542 22.38 35.64 -61.36
C PRO A 542 23.46 36.42 -60.56
N LEU A 543 23.10 37.55 -59.97
CA LEU A 543 24.01 38.40 -59.16
C LEU A 543 24.49 37.69 -57.89
N ARG A 544 23.62 36.86 -57.27
CA ARG A 544 23.97 36.10 -56.06
C ARG A 544 24.86 34.89 -56.35
N ASN A 545 24.74 34.28 -57.53
CA ASN A 545 25.67 33.24 -57.97
C ASN A 545 27.08 33.84 -58.21
N ILE A 546 27.17 35.03 -58.80
CA ILE A 546 28.45 35.75 -59.01
C ILE A 546 29.10 36.10 -57.66
N SER A 547 28.32 36.61 -56.70
CA SER A 547 28.78 36.89 -55.32
C SER A 547 29.27 35.63 -54.58
N SER A 548 28.65 34.47 -54.82
CA SER A 548 29.06 33.20 -54.18
C SER A 548 30.33 32.60 -54.80
N MET A 549 30.60 32.87 -56.09
CA MET A 549 31.85 32.49 -56.76
C MET A 549 33.03 33.33 -56.26
N ALA A 550 32.82 34.63 -56.00
CA ALA A 550 33.85 35.53 -55.46
C ALA A 550 34.23 35.26 -53.98
N LYS A 551 33.47 34.44 -53.25
CA LYS A 551 33.79 33.97 -51.89
C LYS A 551 34.41 32.57 -51.84
N ARG A 552 34.53 31.89 -53.00
CA ARG A 552 35.15 30.56 -53.13
C ARG A 552 36.48 30.57 -53.91
N SER A 553 36.95 31.75 -54.30
CA SER A 553 38.36 32.07 -54.61
C SER A 553 38.98 32.71 -53.39
#